data_AF-A0A8S9WM79-F1
#
_entry.id   AF-A0A8S9WM79-F1
#
_cell.length_a   1.000
_cell.length_b   1.000
_cell.length_c   1.000
_cell.angle_alpha   90.00
_cell.angle_beta   90.00
_cell.angle_gamma   90.00
#
_symmetry.space_group_name_H-M   'P 1'
#
loop_
_entity.id
_entity.type
_entity.pdbx_description
1 polymer ?
#
loop_
_entity_poly.entity_id
_entity_poly.type
_entity_poly.pdbx_seq_one_letter_code
_entity_poly.pdbx_strand_id
1 'polypeptide(L)' 'MQERKRGLFDTGVLLKFFLGEKDKEIVRKLLDKVVLKEIEGFISVVTVSEIVTICIRDKK' A
#
# COMPACT_ATOMS: atom_id res chain seq x y z
N MET A 1 24.39 1.10 13.28
CA MET A 1 23.45 0.90 12.15
C MET A 1 22.08 1.35 12.66
N GLN A 2 21.50 2.43 12.15
CA GLN A 2 20.19 2.91 12.63
C GLN A 2 19.11 1.88 12.31
N GLU A 3 18.28 1.51 13.29
CA GLU A 3 17.10 0.67 13.05
C GLU A 3 16.15 1.39 12.09
N ARG A 4 15.95 0.82 10.91
CA ARG A 4 14.95 1.32 9.97
C ARG A 4 13.57 0.90 10.43
N LYS A 5 12.62 1.84 10.40
CA LYS A 5 11.21 1.51 10.66
C LYS A 5 10.72 0.57 9.55
N ARG A 6 10.04 -0.51 9.94
CA ARG A 6 9.47 -1.51 9.04
C ARG A 6 7.95 -1.38 9.02
N GLY A 7 7.35 -1.50 7.85
CA GLY A 7 5.89 -1.44 7.68
C GLY A 7 5.39 -2.56 6.78
N LEU A 8 4.37 -3.29 7.22
CA LEU A 8 3.61 -4.23 6.39
C LEU A 8 2.38 -3.52 5.84
N PHE A 9 2.20 -3.54 4.53
CA PHE A 9 1.07 -2.91 3.86
C PHE A 9 -0.04 -3.92 3.63
N ASP A 10 -1.20 -3.64 4.22
CA ASP A 10 -2.43 -4.40 4.05
C ASP A 10 -3.20 -3.98 2.79
N THR A 11 -4.00 -4.89 2.26
CA THR A 11 -4.84 -4.71 1.07
C THR A 11 -5.75 -3.48 1.20
N GLY A 12 -6.45 -3.32 2.32
CA GLY A 12 -7.39 -2.22 2.50
C GLY A 12 -6.71 -0.85 2.46
N VAL A 13 -5.50 -0.75 3.03
CA VAL A 13 -4.71 0.49 3.00
C VAL A 13 -4.33 0.85 1.57
N LEU A 14 -3.86 -0.13 0.80
CA LEU A 14 -3.44 0.09 -0.58
C LEU A 14 -4.62 0.37 -1.52
N LEU A 15 -5.77 -0.27 -1.30
CA LEU A 15 -6.99 -0.02 -2.07
C LEU A 15 -7.47 1.43 -1.93
N LYS A 16 -7.39 2.04 -0.74
CA LYS A 16 -7.71 3.47 -0.57
C LYS A 16 -6.92 4.36 -1.52
N PHE A 17 -5.64 4.03 -1.73
CA PHE A 17 -4.79 4.75 -2.68
C PHE A 17 -5.18 4.45 -4.13
N PHE A 18 -5.32 3.18 -4.50
CA PHE A 18 -5.61 2.76 -5.88
C PHE A 18 -7.00 3.19 -6.37
N LEU A 19 -8.02 3.13 -5.52
CA LEU A 19 -9.40 3.51 -5.84
C LEU A 19 -9.68 5.00 -5.62
N GLY A 20 -8.68 5.75 -5.13
CA GLY A 20 -8.81 7.19 -4.91
C GLY A 20 -9.81 7.57 -3.83
N GLU A 21 -9.99 6.72 -2.82
CA GLU A 21 -10.93 6.92 -1.71
C GLU A 21 -10.56 8.11 -0.81
N LYS A 22 -11.46 8.41 0.13
CA LYS A 22 -11.17 9.32 1.24
C LYS A 22 -9.93 8.81 1.98
N ASP A 23 -8.98 9.72 2.25
CA ASP A 23 -7.67 9.47 2.86
C ASP A 23 -6.54 8.97 1.94
N LYS A 24 -6.73 8.89 0.61
CA LYS A 24 -5.68 8.49 -0.34
C LYS A 24 -4.36 9.26 -0.18
N GLU A 25 -4.43 10.54 0.20
CA GLU A 25 -3.26 11.40 0.38
C GLU A 25 -2.44 11.05 1.62
N ILE A 26 -3.06 10.47 2.65
CA ILE A 26 -2.35 9.95 3.82
C ILE A 26 -1.55 8.72 3.41
N VAL A 27 -2.17 7.81 2.63
CA VAL A 27 -1.50 6.62 2.11
C VAL A 27 -0.38 6.99 1.13
N ARG A 28 -0.60 7.97 0.24
CA ARG A 28 0.44 8.51 -0.65
C ARG A 28 1.67 8.93 0.13
N LYS A 29 1.51 9.77 1.16
CA LYS A 29 2.62 10.22 2.01
C LYS A 29 3.34 9.08 2.71
N LEU A 30 2.64 7.99 3.06
CA LEU A 30 3.28 6.81 3.64
C LEU A 30 4.10 6.05 2.60
N LEU A 31 3.59 5.88 1.38
CA LEU A 31 4.29 5.24 0.27
C LEU A 31 5.51 6.05 -0.18
N ASP A 32 5.42 7.39 -0.18
CA ASP A 32 6.55 8.27 -0.50
C ASP A 32 7.74 8.02 0.44
N LYS A 33 7.50 7.77 1.73
CA LYS A 33 8.55 7.42 2.69
C LYS A 33 9.24 6.09 2.38
N VAL A 34 8.51 5.14 1.79
CA VAL A 34 9.09 3.87 1.31
C VAL A 34 9.98 4.12 0.10
N VAL A 35 9.50 4.92 -0.87
CA VAL A 35 10.27 5.30 -2.07
C VAL A 35 11.55 6.04 -1.70
N LEU A 36 11.48 6.95 -0.73
CA LEU A 36 12.63 7.69 -0.18
C LEU A 36 13.54 6.83 0.72
N LYS A 37 13.23 5.55 0.90
CA LYS A 37 13.99 4.58 1.74
C LYS A 37 14.08 4.96 3.22
N GLU A 38 13.16 5.79 3.72
CA GLU A 38 13.01 6.13 5.14
C GLU A 38 12.37 4.98 5.94
N ILE A 39 11.48 4.23 5.27
CA ILE A 39 10.78 3.06 5.80
C ILE A 39 11.05 1.86 4.89
N GLU A 40 11.29 0.70 5.48
CA GLU A 40 11.34 -0.55 4.75
C GLU A 40 9.91 -1.12 4.64
N GLY A 41 9.37 -1.15 3.43
CA GLY A 41 8.01 -1.57 3.14
C GLY A 41 7.93 -3.03 2.69
N PHE A 42 6.98 -3.77 3.27
CA PHE A 42 6.69 -5.16 2.91
C PHE A 42 5.26 -5.30 2.43
N ILE A 43 5.05 -6.16 1.45
CA ILE A 43 3.73 -6.56 0.95
C ILE A 43 3.71 -8.08 0.82
N SER A 44 2.61 -8.72 1.21
CA SER A 44 2.46 -10.17 1.03
C SER A 44 1.95 -10.49 -0.38
N VAL A 45 2.28 -11.67 -0.91
CA VAL A 45 1.73 -12.16 -2.18
C VAL A 45 0.19 -12.27 -2.13
N VAL A 46 -0.36 -12.54 -0.94
CA VAL A 46 -1.81 -12.55 -0.70
C VAL A 46 -2.40 -11.16 -0.90
N THR A 47 -1.77 -10.12 -0.35
CA THR A 47 -2.19 -8.71 -0.53
C THR A 47 -2.26 -8.34 -2.01
N VAL A 48 -1.24 -8.73 -2.79
CA VAL A 48 -1.21 -8.48 -4.24
C VAL A 48 -2.37 -9.20 -4.93
N SER A 49 -2.63 -10.45 -4.57
CA SER A 49 -3.70 -11.28 -5.15
C SER A 49 -5.08 -10.70 -4.87
N GLU A 50 -5.30 -10.17 -3.66
CA GLU A 50 -6.54 -9.51 -3.26
C GLU A 50 -6.77 -8.21 -4.05
N ILE A 51 -5.77 -7.34 -4.14
CA ILE A 51 -5.86 -6.08 -4.90
C ILE A 51 -6.22 -6.37 -6.37
N VAL A 52 -5.51 -7.30 -7.01
CA VAL A 52 -5.76 -7.67 -8.40
C VAL A 52 -7.19 -8.21 -8.58
N THR A 53 -7.63 -9.09 -7.68
CA THR A 53 -8.98 -9.67 -7.73
C THR A 53 -10.07 -8.60 -7.60
N ILE A 54 -9.90 -7.66 -6.68
CA ILE A 54 -10.84 -6.56 -6.44
C ILE A 54 -10.89 -5.62 -7.64
N CYS A 55 -9.72 -5.17 -8.13
CA CYS A 55 -9.63 -4.28 -9.28
C CYS A 55 -10.18 -4.89 -10.59
N ILE A 56 -10.07 -6.21 -10.76
CA ILE A 56 -10.68 -6.91 -11.91
C ILE A 56 -12.20 -6.98 -11.77
N ARG A 57 -12.71 -7.25 -10.56
CA ARG A 57 -14.15 -7.32 -10.28
C ARG A 57 -14.85 -5.97 -10.48
N ASP A 58 -14.21 -4.88 -10.07
CA ASP A 58 -14.77 -3.52 -10.17
C ASP A 58 -14.88 -3.00 -11.62
N LYS A 59 -14.16 -3.62 -12.57
CA LYS A 59 -14.22 -3.28 -14.00
C LYS A 59 -15.38 -3.95 -14.77
N LYS A 60 -16.19 -4.76 -14.12
CA LYS A 60 -17.37 -5.41 -14.70
C LYS A 60 -18.65 -4.74 -14.21
#